data_AF-A0A366JBS1-F1
#
_entry.id   AF-A0A366JBS1-F1
#
_cell.length_a   1.000
_cell.length_b   1.000
_cell.length_c   1.000
_cell.angle_alpha   90.00
_cell.angle_beta   90.00
_cell.angle_gamma   90.00
#
_symmetry.space_group_name_H-M   'P 1'
#
loop_
_entity.id
_entity.type
_entity.pdbx_description
1 polymer ?
#
loop_
_entity_poly.entity_id
_entity_poly.type
_entity_poly.pdbx_seq_one_letter_code
_entity_poly.pdbx_strand_id
1 'polypeptide(L)'
;MSKNLVSFLIVVVFLTGCQSNVKSTEKSQPIEEVEITQPAPDSASINKVAESERSTTLKTPSPKPAKTPTAFEQLTQRLIEQGETALTAKRLLTPVDDNANLYFQAALGRDPGNFKAIQGITAIVDVYTQWAWQAAKNHDYKQAKRYLDSARSVNPEDPAIVEMASRVTDLKARRELAVREPKSTSQLQKSKQVTPQEPEPLKEDQFLLPKTLFSLSEDEIIEKIQPIIDDVAKADRPLVIYWPNDKEARLIYQIINSRVPEFRVRAMTYHRADYMVELQQD
;
A
#
# COMPACT_ATOMS: atom_id res chain seq x y z
N MET A 1 49.74 -14.78 7.33
CA MET A 1 49.99 -13.54 8.11
C MET A 1 48.90 -12.55 7.72
N SER A 2 48.05 -11.95 8.54
CA SER A 2 47.73 -12.01 9.98
C SER A 2 46.21 -11.73 10.10
N LYS A 3 45.58 -12.36 11.08
CA LYS A 3 44.20 -12.10 11.51
C LYS A 3 44.22 -10.91 12.47
N ASN A 4 43.38 -9.90 12.29
CA ASN A 4 43.15 -8.87 13.32
C ASN A 4 41.72 -8.98 13.83
N LEU A 5 41.61 -9.79 14.89
CA LEU A 5 40.52 -9.90 15.83
C LEU A 5 40.61 -8.69 16.77
N VAL A 6 39.57 -7.85 16.84
CA VAL A 6 39.43 -6.85 17.91
C VAL A 6 38.19 -7.20 18.72
N SER A 7 38.48 -7.78 19.88
CA SER A 7 37.60 -8.03 21.01
C SER A 7 37.64 -6.82 21.96
N PHE A 8 36.81 -6.86 23.01
CA PHE A 8 36.61 -5.90 24.10
C PHE A 8 35.56 -4.82 23.81
N LEU A 9 34.59 -4.50 24.67
CA LEU A 9 34.46 -4.73 26.11
C LEU A 9 32.96 -4.66 26.46
N ILE A 10 32.41 -5.71 27.06
CA ILE A 10 31.09 -5.69 27.70
C ILE A 10 31.26 -4.99 29.06
N VAL A 11 30.62 -3.84 29.24
CA VAL A 11 30.48 -3.21 30.56
C VAL A 11 29.07 -3.45 31.06
N VAL A 12 28.94 -4.47 31.92
CA VAL A 12 27.75 -4.68 32.75
C VAL A 12 27.82 -3.73 33.93
N VAL A 13 26.89 -2.78 34.02
CA VAL A 13 26.66 -2.01 35.25
C VAL A 13 25.46 -2.62 35.96
N PHE A 14 25.74 -3.39 37.01
CA PHE A 14 24.78 -3.73 38.05
C PHE A 14 24.57 -2.50 38.93
N LEU A 15 23.34 -2.01 38.99
CA LEU A 15 22.88 -1.14 40.08
C LEU A 15 21.81 -1.89 40.88
N THR A 16 22.22 -2.24 42.09
CA THR A 16 21.46 -2.90 43.15
C THR A 16 20.83 -1.86 44.07
N GLY A 17 19.65 -2.15 44.61
CA GLY A 17 19.05 -1.50 45.79
C GLY A 17 17.77 -0.71 45.46
N CYS A 18 16.67 -0.77 46.21
CA CYS A 18 16.37 -1.38 47.50
C CYS A 18 14.89 -1.81 47.55
N GLN A 19 14.62 -2.82 48.37
CA GLN A 19 13.30 -3.32 48.73
C GLN A 19 12.52 -2.31 49.57
N SER A 20 11.20 -2.25 49.38
CA SER A 20 10.26 -1.86 50.43
C SER A 20 9.00 -2.73 50.36
N ASN A 21 9.11 -3.83 51.09
CA ASN A 21 8.10 -4.58 51.85
C ASN A 21 6.73 -3.88 52.04
N VAL A 22 5.65 -4.47 51.52
CA VAL A 22 4.28 -4.26 52.04
C VAL A 22 3.59 -5.60 52.20
N LYS A 23 3.00 -5.74 53.40
CA LYS A 23 2.51 -6.93 54.08
C LYS A 23 1.38 -7.67 53.35
N SER A 24 1.46 -9.00 53.40
CA SER A 24 0.29 -9.89 53.37
C SER A 24 -0.58 -9.63 54.61
N THR A 25 -1.89 -9.57 54.45
CA THR A 25 -2.82 -9.79 55.55
C THR A 25 -3.95 -10.69 55.05
N GLU A 26 -3.94 -11.87 55.66
CA GLU A 26 -4.91 -12.95 55.62
C GLU A 26 -6.22 -12.53 56.31
N LYS A 27 -7.38 -12.81 55.70
CA LYS A 27 -8.59 -13.15 56.45
C LYS A 27 -9.58 -13.96 55.61
N SER A 28 -9.97 -15.09 56.18
CA SER A 28 -10.78 -16.17 55.64
C SER A 28 -12.29 -15.96 55.84
N GLN A 29 -13.08 -16.52 54.89
CA GLN A 29 -14.39 -17.21 55.03
C GLN A 29 -15.68 -16.41 55.36
N PRO A 30 -16.90 -16.98 55.14
CA PRO A 30 -17.35 -18.05 54.21
C PRO A 30 -18.76 -17.86 53.55
N ILE A 31 -19.06 -18.73 52.56
CA ILE A 31 -20.34 -19.40 52.14
C ILE A 31 -21.63 -18.58 51.96
N GLU A 32 -22.25 -18.65 50.77
CA GLU A 32 -23.67 -19.03 50.67
C GLU A 32 -23.97 -19.78 49.36
N GLU A 33 -24.58 -20.94 49.56
CA GLU A 33 -25.01 -21.98 48.63
C GLU A 33 -26.49 -21.77 48.35
N VAL A 34 -26.89 -21.77 47.08
CA VAL A 34 -28.32 -21.83 46.70
C VAL A 34 -28.51 -22.91 45.66
N GLU A 35 -28.87 -24.07 46.18
CA GLU A 35 -29.56 -25.17 45.51
C GLU A 35 -31.05 -24.80 45.37
N ILE A 36 -31.60 -24.75 44.14
CA ILE A 36 -33.04 -24.94 43.92
C ILE A 36 -33.27 -25.82 42.67
N THR A 37 -33.55 -27.06 43.02
CA THR A 37 -34.26 -28.18 42.39
C THR A 37 -35.30 -27.84 41.30
N GLN A 38 -35.28 -28.61 40.20
CA GLN A 38 -36.41 -28.84 39.30
C GLN A 38 -37.49 -29.70 39.99
N PRO A 39 -38.76 -29.62 39.57
CA PRO A 39 -39.28 -30.74 38.77
C PRO A 39 -40.32 -30.36 37.68
N ALA A 40 -40.29 -31.11 36.57
CA ALA A 40 -41.48 -31.40 35.75
C ALA A 40 -42.18 -32.65 36.35
N PRO A 41 -43.47 -32.97 36.07
CA PRO A 41 -43.82 -33.59 34.78
C PRO A 41 -45.30 -33.45 34.27
N ASP A 42 -45.49 -34.01 33.07
CA ASP A 42 -46.69 -34.67 32.50
C ASP A 42 -47.98 -33.89 32.16
N SER A 43 -48.37 -33.93 30.87
CA SER A 43 -49.45 -34.82 30.39
C SER A 43 -49.73 -34.66 28.89
N ALA A 44 -50.03 -35.79 28.26
CA ALA A 44 -50.23 -36.00 26.82
C ALA A 44 -51.61 -35.60 26.28
N SER A 45 -51.70 -35.32 24.97
CA SER A 45 -52.80 -35.83 24.14
C SER A 45 -52.51 -35.79 22.65
N ILE A 46 -52.83 -36.92 22.02
CA ILE A 46 -52.72 -37.25 20.61
C ILE A 46 -54.00 -36.81 19.90
N ASN A 47 -53.90 -36.23 18.71
CA ASN A 47 -54.88 -36.47 17.64
C ASN A 47 -54.28 -36.25 16.24
N LYS A 48 -54.58 -37.21 15.38
CA LYS A 48 -54.24 -37.43 13.95
C LYS A 48 -55.40 -36.82 13.13
N VAL A 49 -55.27 -36.20 11.95
CA VAL A 49 -55.01 -36.74 10.60
C VAL A 49 -55.04 -35.54 9.61
N ALA A 50 -54.15 -35.58 8.60
CA ALA A 50 -54.16 -35.03 7.21
C ALA A 50 -54.98 -33.75 6.87
N GLU A 51 -54.51 -32.80 6.05
CA GLU A 51 -54.14 -33.02 4.65
C GLU A 51 -53.46 -31.77 4.04
N SER A 52 -52.50 -32.02 3.14
CA SER A 52 -52.09 -31.22 1.97
C SER A 52 -52.08 -29.70 2.07
N GLU A 53 -50.88 -29.11 2.10
CA GLU A 53 -50.51 -28.16 1.04
C GLU A 53 -48.99 -28.10 0.81
N ARG A 54 -48.65 -28.28 -0.46
CA ARG A 54 -47.32 -28.28 -1.04
C ARG A 54 -46.68 -26.89 -0.88
N SER A 55 -45.65 -26.79 -0.05
CA SER A 55 -44.67 -25.70 -0.12
C SER A 55 -43.28 -26.29 -0.29
N THR A 56 -42.72 -26.02 -1.47
CA THR A 56 -41.37 -26.34 -1.89
C THR A 56 -40.38 -25.59 -1.00
N THR A 57 -39.96 -26.20 0.11
CA THR A 57 -38.92 -25.65 0.96
C THR A 57 -37.58 -25.78 0.25
N LEU A 58 -37.10 -24.66 -0.29
CA LEU A 58 -35.71 -24.46 -0.64
C LEU A 58 -34.85 -24.92 0.55
N LYS A 59 -33.99 -25.91 0.31
CA LYS A 59 -32.94 -26.32 1.24
C LYS A 59 -31.97 -25.15 1.40
N THR A 60 -32.25 -24.27 2.36
CA THR A 60 -31.25 -23.39 2.93
C THR A 60 -30.22 -24.27 3.65
N PRO A 61 -28.92 -24.22 3.28
CA PRO A 61 -27.90 -24.89 4.07
C PRO A 61 -27.87 -24.23 5.46
N SER A 62 -28.08 -25.03 6.50
CA SER A 62 -27.98 -24.60 7.90
C SER A 62 -26.68 -23.82 8.14
N PRO A 63 -26.71 -22.68 8.84
CA PRO A 63 -25.50 -21.95 9.18
C PRO A 63 -24.66 -22.84 10.10
N LYS A 64 -23.46 -23.17 9.64
CA LYS A 64 -22.39 -23.81 10.42
C LYS A 64 -22.23 -23.00 11.73
N PRO A 65 -22.14 -23.64 12.92
CA PRO A 65 -22.04 -22.89 14.16
C PRO A 65 -20.80 -21.98 14.11
N ALA A 66 -21.03 -20.68 14.20
CA ALA A 66 -19.97 -19.69 14.27
C ALA A 66 -19.16 -19.98 15.53
N LYS A 67 -17.88 -20.34 15.36
CA LYS A 67 -16.95 -20.53 16.46
C LYS A 67 -16.87 -19.20 17.22
N THR A 68 -17.17 -19.21 18.52
CA THR A 68 -16.98 -18.04 19.37
C THR A 68 -15.50 -17.64 19.34
N PRO A 69 -15.15 -16.37 19.08
CA PRO A 69 -13.77 -15.94 19.02
C PRO A 69 -13.09 -16.15 20.36
N THR A 70 -11.90 -16.75 20.32
CA THR A 70 -11.03 -17.01 21.46
C THR A 70 -10.60 -15.70 22.12
N ALA A 71 -10.18 -15.74 23.38
CA ALA A 71 -9.63 -14.57 24.07
C ALA A 71 -8.43 -13.96 23.32
N PHE A 72 -7.66 -14.80 22.62
CA PHE A 72 -6.56 -14.38 21.76
C PHE A 72 -7.03 -13.52 20.59
N GLU A 73 -8.02 -14.01 19.83
CA GLU A 73 -8.61 -13.31 18.69
C GLU A 73 -9.29 -12.00 19.13
N GLN A 74 -9.99 -12.00 20.27
CA GLN A 74 -10.61 -10.80 20.83
C GLN A 74 -9.59 -9.71 21.15
N LEU A 75 -8.44 -10.07 21.74
CA LEU A 75 -7.40 -9.09 22.04
C LEU A 75 -6.75 -8.54 20.77
N THR A 76 -6.46 -9.40 19.79
CA THR A 76 -5.94 -8.95 18.47
C THR A 76 -6.93 -8.00 17.80
N GLN A 77 -8.23 -8.29 17.85
CA GLN A 77 -9.26 -7.43 17.29
C GLN A 77 -9.32 -6.05 18.00
N ARG A 78 -9.19 -6.00 19.32
CA ARG A 78 -9.10 -4.72 20.06
C ARG A 78 -7.88 -3.89 19.67
N LEU A 79 -6.72 -4.52 19.49
CA LEU A 79 -5.51 -3.81 19.03
C LEU A 79 -5.73 -3.19 17.65
N ILE A 80 -6.38 -3.90 16.73
CA ILE A 80 -6.71 -3.36 15.40
C ILE A 80 -7.62 -2.15 15.52
N GLU A 81 -8.68 -2.22 16.33
CA GLU A 81 -9.62 -1.10 16.54
C GLU A 81 -8.94 0.13 17.18
N GLN A 82 -8.01 -0.08 18.11
CA GLN A 82 -7.19 0.99 18.68
C GLN A 82 -6.27 1.61 17.62
N GLY A 83 -5.66 0.78 16.76
CA GLY A 83 -4.84 1.22 15.63
C GLY A 83 -5.63 2.08 14.64
N GLU A 84 -6.83 1.65 14.26
CA GLU A 84 -7.74 2.38 13.36
C GLU A 84 -8.16 3.73 13.96
N THR A 85 -8.47 3.75 15.26
CA THR A 85 -8.79 4.97 16.00
C THR A 85 -7.60 5.94 16.02
N ALA A 86 -6.41 5.47 16.36
CA ALA A 86 -5.19 6.28 16.39
C ALA A 86 -4.81 6.81 15.00
N LEU A 87 -5.00 5.99 13.96
CA LEU A 87 -4.76 6.36 12.56
C LEU A 87 -5.69 7.50 12.13
N THR A 88 -6.98 7.39 12.45
CA THR A 88 -7.99 8.42 12.16
C THR A 88 -7.66 9.73 12.88
N ALA A 89 -7.14 9.64 14.11
CA ALA A 89 -6.66 10.78 14.89
C ALA A 89 -5.27 11.30 14.46
N LYS A 90 -4.65 10.73 13.41
CA LYS A 90 -3.29 11.05 12.92
C LYS A 90 -2.19 10.89 13.98
N ARG A 91 -2.42 10.09 15.01
CA ARG A 91 -1.39 9.66 15.97
C ARG A 91 -0.62 8.50 15.36
N LEU A 92 0.20 8.77 14.35
CA LEU A 92 0.79 7.72 13.50
C LEU A 92 1.96 7.01 14.19
N LEU A 93 2.95 7.78 14.63
CA LEU A 93 4.15 7.33 15.36
C LEU A 93 4.30 8.01 16.73
N THR A 94 3.44 9.00 17.00
CA THR A 94 3.47 9.80 18.22
C THR A 94 2.05 9.93 18.79
N PRO A 95 1.90 9.99 20.13
CA PRO A 95 2.93 9.75 21.16
C PRO A 95 3.47 8.30 21.15
N VAL A 96 4.59 8.06 21.86
CA VAL A 96 5.33 6.79 21.80
C VAL A 96 4.53 5.59 22.33
N ASP A 97 3.60 5.84 23.24
CA ASP A 97 2.79 4.87 23.98
C ASP A 97 1.34 4.73 23.47
N ASP A 98 0.89 5.66 22.62
CA ASP A 98 -0.45 5.65 22.05
C ASP A 98 -0.39 6.14 20.59
N ASN A 99 -0.09 5.23 19.66
CA ASN A 99 -0.06 5.53 18.23
C ASN A 99 -0.48 4.31 17.38
N ALA A 100 -0.87 4.61 16.14
CA ALA A 100 -1.39 3.63 15.20
C ALA A 100 -0.38 2.53 14.87
N ASN A 101 0.88 2.91 14.61
CA ASN A 101 1.93 1.94 14.30
C ASN A 101 2.13 0.95 15.45
N LEU A 102 2.16 1.44 16.70
CA LEU A 102 2.29 0.60 17.90
C LEU A 102 1.19 -0.47 17.93
N TYR A 103 -0.07 -0.07 17.76
CA TYR A 103 -1.20 -1.01 17.83
C TYR A 103 -1.21 -2.02 16.68
N PHE A 104 -0.95 -1.59 15.45
CA PHE A 104 -0.90 -2.50 14.30
C PHE A 104 0.29 -3.46 14.36
N GLN A 105 1.48 -2.98 14.76
CA GLN A 105 2.64 -3.84 14.98
C GLN A 105 2.38 -4.85 16.10
N ALA A 106 1.72 -4.44 17.18
CA ALA A 106 1.32 -5.37 18.25
C ALA A 106 0.32 -6.42 17.76
N ALA A 107 -0.65 -6.05 16.92
CA ALA A 107 -1.58 -6.99 16.30
C ALA A 107 -0.83 -7.99 15.38
N LEU A 108 0.11 -7.52 14.56
CA LEU A 108 0.94 -8.37 13.69
C LEU A 108 1.89 -9.28 14.46
N GLY A 109 2.41 -8.84 15.61
CA GLY A 109 3.20 -9.70 16.50
C GLY A 109 2.41 -10.88 17.07
N ARG A 110 1.06 -10.78 17.09
CA ARG A 110 0.17 -11.86 17.51
C ARG A 110 -0.31 -12.68 16.33
N ASP A 111 -0.78 -12.02 15.28
CA ASP A 111 -1.27 -12.63 14.05
C ASP A 111 -0.54 -11.99 12.85
N PRO A 112 0.61 -12.55 12.42
CA PRO A 112 1.42 -11.98 11.35
C PRO A 112 0.70 -11.90 10.00
N GLY A 113 -0.34 -12.72 9.80
CA GLY A 113 -1.15 -12.74 8.58
C GLY A 113 -2.38 -11.85 8.65
N ASN A 114 -2.55 -11.07 9.73
CA ASN A 114 -3.76 -10.29 9.92
C ASN A 114 -3.90 -9.18 8.87
N PHE A 115 -4.79 -9.39 7.91
CA PHE A 115 -4.96 -8.48 6.79
C PHE A 115 -5.29 -7.04 7.21
N LYS A 116 -6.13 -6.83 8.23
CA LYS A 116 -6.48 -5.48 8.71
C LYS A 116 -5.28 -4.76 9.31
N ALA A 117 -4.46 -5.45 10.09
CA ALA A 117 -3.27 -4.84 10.66
C ALA A 117 -2.23 -4.51 9.58
N ILE A 118 -2.04 -5.37 8.57
CA ILE A 118 -1.21 -5.09 7.39
C ILE A 118 -1.71 -3.84 6.67
N GLN A 119 -3.03 -3.75 6.42
CA GLN A 119 -3.64 -2.56 5.81
C GLN A 119 -3.40 -1.30 6.64
N GLY A 120 -3.48 -1.40 7.97
CA GLY A 120 -3.18 -0.30 8.88
C GLY A 120 -1.75 0.22 8.73
N ILE A 121 -0.77 -0.68 8.64
CA ILE A 121 0.65 -0.33 8.38
C ILE A 121 0.79 0.35 7.02
N THR A 122 0.20 -0.21 5.95
CA THR A 122 0.21 0.41 4.61
C THR A 122 -0.41 1.80 4.62
N ALA A 123 -1.54 1.99 5.31
CA ALA A 123 -2.20 3.29 5.40
C ALA A 123 -1.31 4.35 6.08
N ILE A 124 -0.53 3.98 7.10
CA ILE A 124 0.43 4.89 7.74
C ILE A 124 1.52 5.31 6.73
N VAL A 125 2.06 4.35 5.96
CA VAL A 125 3.05 4.63 4.91
C VAL A 125 2.47 5.58 3.86
N ASP A 126 1.24 5.34 3.42
CA ASP A 126 0.54 6.19 2.44
C ASP A 126 0.38 7.63 2.95
N VAL A 127 0.04 7.83 4.22
CA VAL A 127 -0.06 9.18 4.79
C VAL A 127 1.28 9.90 4.76
N TYR A 128 2.36 9.23 5.19
CA TYR A 128 3.69 9.85 5.18
C TYR A 128 4.22 10.14 3.78
N THR A 129 4.01 9.24 2.81
CA THR A 129 4.44 9.48 1.42
C THR A 129 3.65 10.63 0.78
N GLN A 130 2.35 10.76 1.07
CA GLN A 130 1.56 11.91 0.65
C GLN A 130 2.04 13.23 1.26
N TRP A 131 2.35 13.24 2.56
CA TRP A 131 2.94 14.42 3.22
C TRP A 131 4.32 14.77 2.66
N ALA A 132 5.13 13.76 2.34
CA ALA A 132 6.42 13.96 1.69
C ALA A 132 6.26 14.65 0.34
N TRP A 133 5.31 14.18 -0.48
CA TRP A 133 5.00 14.79 -1.77
C TRP A 133 4.55 16.24 -1.62
N GLN A 134 3.65 16.51 -0.67
CA GLN A 134 3.13 17.87 -0.45
C GLN A 134 4.23 18.83 0.05
N ALA A 135 5.11 18.38 0.94
CA ALA A 135 6.27 19.16 1.38
C ALA A 135 7.22 19.46 0.21
N ALA A 136 7.50 18.47 -0.64
CA ALA A 136 8.34 18.66 -1.83
C ALA A 136 7.72 19.64 -2.83
N LYS A 137 6.40 19.57 -3.07
CA LYS A 137 5.66 20.56 -3.88
C LYS A 137 5.85 21.98 -3.36
N ASN A 138 5.90 22.14 -2.04
CA ASN A 138 6.14 23.42 -1.35
C ASN A 138 7.62 23.82 -1.25
N HIS A 139 8.53 23.12 -1.95
CA HIS A 139 9.99 23.32 -1.91
C HIS A 139 10.66 22.96 -0.57
N ASP A 140 9.92 22.36 0.37
CA ASP A 140 10.46 21.88 1.64
C ASP A 140 10.95 20.42 1.50
N TYR A 141 12.08 20.26 0.80
CA TYR A 141 12.69 18.96 0.58
C TYR A 141 13.26 18.34 1.86
N LYS A 142 13.60 19.16 2.86
CA LYS A 142 14.07 18.68 4.16
C LYS A 142 12.94 17.99 4.90
N GLN A 143 11.76 18.61 4.96
CA GLN A 143 10.59 18.00 5.58
C GLN A 143 10.08 16.80 4.76
N ALA A 144 10.13 16.86 3.42
CA ALA A 144 9.82 15.71 2.59
C ALA A 144 10.67 14.47 2.94
N LYS A 145 11.98 14.67 3.13
CA LYS A 145 12.88 13.59 3.58
C LYS A 145 12.47 13.05 4.94
N ARG A 146 12.15 13.90 5.91
CA ARG A 146 11.74 13.47 7.26
C ARG A 146 10.46 12.62 7.23
N TYR A 147 9.50 12.97 6.39
CA TYR A 147 8.30 12.15 6.20
C TYR A 147 8.62 10.79 5.57
N LEU A 148 9.49 10.73 4.55
CA LEU A 148 9.95 9.46 3.99
C LEU A 148 10.73 8.61 5.01
N ASP A 149 11.54 9.23 5.86
CA ASP A 149 12.24 8.52 6.94
C ASP A 149 11.24 7.96 7.98
N SER A 150 10.15 8.69 8.25
CA SER A 150 9.06 8.22 9.10
C SER A 150 8.34 7.02 8.48
N ALA A 151 8.04 7.06 7.17
CA ALA A 151 7.49 5.91 6.44
C ALA A 151 8.42 4.69 6.52
N ARG A 152 9.73 4.87 6.36
CA ARG A 152 10.72 3.77 6.48
C ARG A 152 10.77 3.16 7.88
N SER A 153 10.53 3.96 8.91
CA SER A 153 10.46 3.45 10.29
C SER A 153 9.22 2.59 10.57
N VAL A 154 8.18 2.73 9.73
CA VAL A 154 6.93 1.97 9.83
C VAL A 154 7.05 0.65 9.06
N ASN A 155 7.45 0.73 7.78
CA ASN A 155 7.69 -0.44 6.94
C ASN A 155 8.80 -0.13 5.91
N PRO A 156 10.04 -0.58 6.15
CA PRO A 156 11.17 -0.25 5.27
C PRO A 156 11.10 -0.92 3.89
N GLU A 157 10.33 -2.00 3.75
CA GLU A 157 10.22 -2.79 2.51
C GLU A 157 9.07 -2.32 1.61
N ASP A 158 8.31 -1.31 2.02
CA ASP A 158 7.17 -0.83 1.24
C ASP A 158 7.63 -0.13 -0.06
N PRO A 159 7.23 -0.62 -1.25
CA PRO A 159 7.66 -0.05 -2.52
C PRO A 159 7.19 1.39 -2.75
N ALA A 160 6.09 1.83 -2.09
CA ALA A 160 5.58 3.20 -2.22
C ALA A 160 6.60 4.24 -1.71
N ILE A 161 7.46 3.85 -0.76
CA ILE A 161 8.51 4.73 -0.21
C ILE A 161 9.58 5.01 -1.28
N VAL A 162 9.99 3.97 -2.02
CA VAL A 162 11.00 4.09 -3.09
C VAL A 162 10.43 4.91 -4.25
N GLU A 163 9.20 4.61 -4.67
CA GLU A 163 8.47 5.38 -5.70
C GLU A 163 8.43 6.86 -5.32
N MET A 164 8.00 7.18 -4.09
CA MET A 164 7.86 8.56 -3.66
C MET A 164 9.21 9.28 -3.50
N ALA A 165 10.24 8.59 -3.00
CA ALA A 165 11.58 9.15 -2.89
C ALA A 165 12.16 9.54 -4.26
N SER A 166 11.96 8.69 -5.26
CA SER A 166 12.35 8.98 -6.65
C SER A 166 11.61 10.23 -7.16
N ARG A 167 10.28 10.25 -7.02
CA ARG A 167 9.43 11.37 -7.45
C ARG A 167 9.82 12.71 -6.81
N VAL A 168 10.15 12.72 -5.52
CA VAL A 168 10.62 13.93 -4.81
C VAL A 168 11.97 14.40 -5.37
N THR A 169 12.88 13.46 -5.65
CA THR A 169 14.21 13.75 -6.21
C THR A 169 14.10 14.35 -7.62
N ASP A 170 13.28 13.75 -8.48
CA ASP A 170 13.02 14.25 -9.84
C ASP A 170 12.43 15.65 -9.84
N LEU A 171 11.46 15.92 -8.95
CA LEU A 171 10.88 17.25 -8.82
C LEU A 171 11.93 18.30 -8.44
N LYS A 172 12.83 17.94 -7.51
CA LYS A 172 13.93 18.82 -7.08
C LYS A 172 14.88 19.11 -8.24
N ALA A 173 15.35 18.07 -8.92
CA ALA A 173 16.29 18.21 -10.04
C ALA A 173 15.69 19.08 -11.17
N ARG A 174 14.43 18.84 -11.56
CA ARG A 174 13.74 19.64 -12.58
C ARG A 174 13.68 21.13 -12.23
N ARG A 175 13.42 21.47 -10.97
CA ARG A 175 13.37 22.86 -10.50
C ARG A 175 14.76 23.50 -10.43
N GLU A 176 15.77 22.76 -10.00
CA GLU A 176 17.15 23.26 -9.99
C GLU A 176 17.68 23.57 -11.40
N LEU A 177 17.33 22.74 -12.39
CA LEU A 177 17.63 23.01 -13.80
C LEU A 177 16.89 24.27 -14.28
N ALA A 178 15.61 24.44 -13.93
CA ALA A 178 14.84 25.62 -14.30
C ALA A 178 15.37 26.94 -13.70
N VAL A 179 16.00 26.88 -12.51
CA VAL A 179 16.64 28.06 -11.89
C VAL A 179 18.00 28.36 -12.52
N ARG A 180 18.72 27.32 -12.98
CA ARG A 180 20.03 27.43 -13.62
C ARG A 180 19.98 27.92 -15.06
N GLU A 181 18.83 27.87 -15.71
CA GLU A 181 18.55 28.53 -16.98
C GLU A 181 18.09 29.98 -16.69
N PRO A 182 18.99 30.98 -16.58
CA PRO A 182 18.54 32.37 -16.54
C PRO A 182 17.81 32.68 -17.84
N LYS A 183 16.86 33.61 -17.75
CA LYS A 183 16.08 34.21 -18.85
C LYS A 183 16.93 34.66 -20.04
N SER A 184 17.42 33.74 -20.85
CA SER A 184 18.08 33.97 -22.15
C SER A 184 17.27 33.37 -23.30
N THR A 185 15.95 33.24 -23.12
CA THR A 185 15.00 32.79 -24.15
C THR A 185 14.25 33.93 -24.85
N SER A 186 14.68 35.19 -24.69
CA SER A 186 14.17 36.28 -25.55
C SER A 186 15.11 36.76 -26.66
N GLN A 187 16.41 36.45 -26.67
CA GLN A 187 17.29 36.87 -27.78
C GLN A 187 18.45 35.89 -28.01
N LEU A 188 18.16 34.67 -28.46
CA LEU A 188 19.14 33.86 -29.21
C LEU A 188 18.45 32.73 -30.00
N GLN A 189 17.32 33.06 -30.64
CA GLN A 189 16.96 32.42 -31.91
C GLN A 189 17.67 33.19 -33.03
N LYS A 190 19.00 33.05 -33.14
CA LYS A 190 19.69 33.28 -34.41
C LYS A 190 20.99 32.48 -34.44
N SER A 191 20.86 31.30 -35.04
CA SER A 191 21.87 30.62 -35.84
C SER A 191 23.27 30.50 -35.23
N LYS A 192 23.46 29.45 -34.43
CA LYS A 192 24.64 28.62 -34.64
C LYS A 192 24.13 27.29 -35.16
N GLN A 193 24.27 27.12 -36.48
CA GLN A 193 24.22 25.83 -37.15
C GLN A 193 25.15 24.87 -36.41
N VAL A 194 24.58 24.14 -35.46
CA VAL A 194 24.87 22.72 -35.36
C VAL A 194 23.90 22.12 -36.36
N THR A 195 24.48 21.60 -37.44
CA THR A 195 23.88 20.68 -38.39
C THR A 195 22.71 19.92 -37.75
N PRO A 196 21.52 19.86 -38.38
CA PRO A 196 20.50 18.91 -37.97
C PRO A 196 21.15 17.53 -37.95
N GLN A 197 21.46 16.99 -36.76
CA GLN A 197 21.25 15.58 -36.59
C GLN A 197 19.73 15.47 -36.60
N GLU A 198 19.25 15.19 -37.81
CA GLU A 198 18.05 14.42 -38.08
C GLU A 198 17.59 13.73 -36.79
N PRO A 199 16.34 13.96 -36.31
CA PRO A 199 15.83 13.08 -35.27
C PRO A 199 16.12 11.68 -35.77
N GLU A 200 16.88 10.88 -35.02
CA GLU A 200 17.00 9.44 -35.30
C GLU A 200 15.60 9.02 -35.74
N PRO A 201 15.42 8.62 -37.01
CA PRO A 201 14.10 8.43 -37.54
C PRO A 201 13.41 7.52 -36.55
N LEU A 202 12.29 7.98 -35.98
CA LEU A 202 11.47 7.13 -35.14
C LEU A 202 11.35 5.85 -35.93
N LYS A 203 11.88 4.76 -35.37
CA LYS A 203 11.73 3.45 -36.02
C LYS A 203 10.23 3.26 -36.22
N GLU A 204 9.83 2.58 -37.29
CA GLU A 204 8.41 2.45 -37.68
C GLU A 204 7.48 1.95 -36.55
N ASP A 205 8.05 1.48 -35.44
CA ASP A 205 7.38 0.88 -34.30
C ASP A 205 7.53 1.67 -32.97
N GLN A 206 7.96 2.94 -33.01
CA GLN A 206 8.13 3.79 -31.82
C GLN A 206 7.10 4.93 -31.75
N PHE A 207 6.39 5.00 -30.63
CA PHE A 207 5.29 5.93 -30.40
C PHE A 207 5.58 6.82 -29.20
N LEU A 208 5.77 8.11 -29.45
CA LEU A 208 5.91 9.11 -28.39
C LEU A 208 4.53 9.59 -27.92
N LEU A 209 4.31 9.52 -26.61
CA LEU A 209 3.09 9.96 -25.95
C LEU A 209 3.33 11.26 -25.18
N PRO A 210 2.32 12.14 -25.04
CA PRO A 210 2.47 13.37 -24.27
C PRO A 210 2.83 13.09 -22.81
N LYS A 211 3.72 13.89 -22.23
CA LYS A 211 4.05 13.82 -20.78
C LYS A 211 2.84 14.05 -19.87
N THR A 212 1.83 14.72 -20.41
CA THR A 212 0.56 15.06 -19.76
C THR A 212 -0.57 14.11 -20.13
N LEU A 213 -0.27 12.92 -20.70
CA LEU A 213 -1.28 11.98 -21.19
C LEU A 213 -2.42 11.77 -20.18
N PHE A 214 -2.10 11.45 -18.92
CA PHE A 214 -3.10 11.20 -17.87
C PHE A 214 -3.73 12.46 -17.26
N SER A 215 -3.45 13.64 -17.82
CA SER A 215 -4.14 14.89 -17.49
C SER A 215 -5.17 15.29 -18.56
N LEU A 216 -5.19 14.58 -19.70
CA LEU A 216 -6.17 14.78 -20.76
C LEU A 216 -7.50 14.11 -20.41
N SER A 217 -8.57 14.44 -21.14
CA SER A 217 -9.83 13.71 -21.07
C SER A 217 -9.69 12.29 -21.61
N GLU A 218 -10.63 11.40 -21.27
CA GLU A 218 -10.60 10.01 -21.75
C GLU A 218 -10.55 9.93 -23.28
N ASP A 219 -11.39 10.71 -23.98
CA ASP A 219 -11.43 10.73 -25.45
C ASP A 219 -10.09 11.15 -26.05
N GLU A 220 -9.45 12.19 -25.48
CA GLU A 220 -8.13 12.65 -25.92
C GLU A 220 -7.03 11.63 -25.62
N ILE A 221 -7.10 10.92 -24.49
CA ILE A 221 -6.16 9.82 -24.17
C ILE A 221 -6.25 8.73 -25.25
N ILE A 222 -7.48 8.34 -25.60
CA ILE A 222 -7.69 7.33 -26.63
C ILE A 222 -7.19 7.83 -27.98
N GLU A 223 -7.45 9.08 -28.36
CA GLU A 223 -6.91 9.67 -29.60
C GLU A 223 -5.38 9.53 -29.68
N LYS A 224 -4.67 9.74 -28.56
CA LYS A 224 -3.19 9.60 -28.54
C LYS A 224 -2.71 8.16 -28.54
N ILE A 225 -3.47 7.22 -27.97
CA ILE A 225 -3.10 5.81 -27.88
C ILE A 225 -3.58 5.01 -29.11
N GLN A 226 -4.55 5.52 -29.89
CA GLN A 226 -5.16 4.81 -31.01
C GLN A 226 -4.15 4.24 -32.03
N PRO A 227 -3.12 4.98 -32.47
CA PRO A 227 -2.14 4.42 -33.42
C PRO A 227 -1.42 3.19 -32.87
N ILE A 228 -1.14 3.16 -31.56
CA ILE A 228 -0.51 2.03 -30.89
C ILE A 228 -1.47 0.83 -30.87
N ILE A 229 -2.76 1.07 -30.60
CA ILE A 229 -3.79 0.01 -30.59
C ILE A 229 -3.89 -0.63 -31.97
N ASP A 230 -3.93 0.19 -33.03
CA ASP A 230 -4.06 -0.27 -34.40
C ASP A 230 -2.86 -1.13 -34.83
N ASP A 231 -1.65 -0.69 -34.52
CA ASP A 231 -0.43 -1.43 -34.88
C ASP A 231 -0.23 -2.69 -34.04
N VAL A 232 -0.59 -2.65 -32.75
CA VAL A 232 -0.61 -3.86 -31.91
C VAL A 232 -1.56 -4.88 -32.51
N ALA A 233 -2.81 -4.49 -32.82
CA ALA A 233 -3.83 -5.37 -33.39
C ALA A 233 -3.40 -6.03 -34.71
N LYS A 234 -2.57 -5.34 -35.50
CA LYS A 234 -2.06 -5.84 -36.78
C LYS A 234 -0.88 -6.80 -36.63
N ALA A 235 -0.02 -6.59 -35.63
CA ALA A 235 1.30 -7.22 -35.59
C ALA A 235 1.45 -8.39 -34.59
N ASP A 236 0.60 -8.51 -33.56
CA ASP A 236 0.76 -9.48 -32.44
C ASP A 236 2.19 -9.53 -31.86
N ARG A 237 2.82 -8.35 -31.77
CA ARG A 237 4.19 -8.20 -31.25
C ARG A 237 4.20 -7.78 -29.78
N PRO A 238 5.23 -8.18 -29.01
CA PRO A 238 5.43 -7.69 -27.66
C PRO A 238 5.62 -6.16 -27.67
N LEU A 239 5.00 -5.48 -26.72
CA LEU A 239 5.18 -4.06 -26.52
C LEU A 239 6.14 -3.78 -25.36
N VAL A 240 6.82 -2.64 -25.43
CA VAL A 240 7.65 -2.11 -24.37
C VAL A 240 7.15 -0.72 -24.03
N ILE A 241 6.86 -0.47 -22.76
CA ILE A 241 6.38 0.82 -22.24
C ILE A 241 7.49 1.46 -21.42
N TYR A 242 7.98 2.60 -21.87
CA TYR A 242 8.94 3.42 -21.15
C TYR A 242 8.20 4.58 -20.49
N TRP A 243 7.92 4.42 -19.20
CA TRP A 243 7.14 5.41 -18.44
C TRP A 243 7.77 5.73 -17.08
N PRO A 244 7.67 6.98 -16.58
CA PRO A 244 8.23 7.35 -15.27
C PRO A 244 7.66 6.58 -14.07
N ASN A 245 6.43 6.07 -14.18
CA ASN A 245 5.71 5.41 -13.08
C ASN A 245 5.01 4.14 -13.57
N ASP A 246 5.12 3.05 -12.79
CA ASP A 246 4.52 1.76 -13.10
C ASP A 246 2.99 1.80 -13.12
N LYS A 247 2.35 2.57 -12.24
CA LYS A 247 0.89 2.68 -12.21
C LYS A 247 0.35 3.22 -13.54
N GLU A 248 0.99 4.27 -14.03
CA GLU A 248 0.64 4.88 -15.31
C GLU A 248 1.03 3.97 -16.48
N ALA A 249 2.18 3.31 -16.44
CA ALA A 249 2.56 2.30 -17.45
C ALA A 249 1.53 1.17 -17.54
N ARG A 250 1.04 0.67 -16.39
CA ARG A 250 -0.01 -0.34 -16.31
C ARG A 250 -1.33 0.17 -16.86
N LEU A 251 -1.68 1.43 -16.66
CA LEU A 251 -2.88 2.03 -17.26
C LEU A 251 -2.77 2.07 -18.80
N ILE A 252 -1.61 2.46 -19.35
CA ILE A 252 -1.37 2.40 -20.80
C ILE A 252 -1.56 0.96 -21.31
N TYR A 253 -0.94 -0.02 -20.64
CA TYR A 253 -1.10 -1.44 -20.96
C TYR A 253 -2.57 -1.89 -20.92
N GLN A 254 -3.30 -1.53 -19.88
CA GLN A 254 -4.71 -1.89 -19.71
C GLN A 254 -5.59 -1.29 -20.82
N ILE A 255 -5.35 -0.03 -21.19
CA ILE A 255 -6.08 0.64 -22.28
C ILE A 255 -5.87 -0.12 -23.58
N ILE A 256 -4.60 -0.41 -23.94
CA ILE A 256 -4.26 -1.14 -25.17
C ILE A 256 -4.86 -2.54 -25.15
N ASN A 257 -4.62 -3.32 -24.08
CA ASN A 257 -5.09 -4.70 -23.99
C ASN A 257 -6.62 -4.82 -23.96
N SER A 258 -7.35 -3.83 -23.42
CA SER A 258 -8.82 -3.82 -23.45
C SER A 258 -9.42 -3.61 -24.84
N ARG A 259 -8.64 -3.06 -25.78
CA ARG A 259 -9.08 -2.67 -27.13
C ARG A 259 -8.54 -3.57 -28.23
N VAL A 260 -7.68 -4.53 -27.89
CA VAL A 260 -7.19 -5.58 -28.79
C VAL A 260 -7.69 -6.94 -28.25
N PRO A 261 -8.95 -7.33 -28.53
CA PRO A 261 -9.54 -8.54 -27.96
C PRO A 261 -9.08 -9.83 -28.64
N GLU A 262 -8.49 -9.73 -29.84
CA GLU A 262 -8.13 -10.88 -30.69
C GLU A 262 -7.06 -11.77 -30.06
N PHE A 263 -6.18 -11.20 -29.24
CA PHE A 263 -5.14 -11.93 -28.53
C PHE A 263 -4.68 -11.18 -27.28
N ARG A 264 -3.96 -11.88 -26.40
CA ARG A 264 -3.40 -11.27 -25.19
C ARG A 264 -2.15 -10.47 -25.54
N VAL A 265 -2.21 -9.17 -25.32
CA VAL A 265 -1.05 -8.28 -25.51
C VAL A 265 0.03 -8.63 -24.49
N ARG A 266 1.26 -8.88 -24.98
CA ARG A 266 2.46 -9.10 -24.17
C ARG A 266 3.21 -7.79 -24.02
N ALA A 267 3.56 -7.42 -22.79
CA ALA A 267 4.14 -6.11 -22.48
C ALA A 267 5.28 -6.21 -21.47
N MET A 268 6.31 -5.38 -21.64
CA MET A 268 7.32 -5.07 -20.63
C MET A 268 7.23 -3.60 -20.24
N THR A 269 7.29 -3.30 -18.94
CA THR A 269 7.31 -1.92 -18.43
C THR A 269 8.70 -1.58 -17.89
N TYR A 270 9.22 -0.41 -18.28
CA TYR A 270 10.48 0.13 -17.79
C TYR A 270 10.25 1.51 -17.18
N HIS A 271 10.83 1.72 -16.00
CA HIS A 271 10.77 2.98 -15.25
C HIS A 271 11.71 4.04 -15.85
N ARG A 272 11.41 4.51 -17.07
CA ARG A 272 12.18 5.55 -17.77
C ARG A 272 11.26 6.66 -18.23
N ALA A 273 11.72 7.91 -18.10
CA ALA A 273 10.93 9.09 -18.46
C ALA A 273 11.00 9.44 -19.95
N ASP A 274 10.94 8.41 -20.81
CA ASP A 274 11.00 8.56 -22.27
C ASP A 274 9.60 8.87 -22.84
N TYR A 275 8.54 8.53 -22.09
CA TYR A 275 7.14 8.71 -22.47
C TYR A 275 6.82 8.06 -23.82
N MET A 276 7.23 6.80 -23.96
CA MET A 276 7.25 6.10 -25.24
C MET A 276 6.70 4.69 -25.11
N VAL A 277 6.00 4.23 -26.15
CA VAL A 277 5.68 2.82 -26.36
C VAL A 277 6.40 2.34 -27.61
N GLU A 278 7.00 1.17 -27.55
CA GLU A 278 7.73 0.55 -28.66
C GLU A 278 7.17 -0.85 -28.92
N LEU A 279 6.88 -1.19 -30.17
CA LEU A 279 6.59 -2.56 -30.56
C LEU A 279 7.93 -3.24 -30.89
N GLN A 280 8.22 -4.36 -30.24
CA GLN A 280 9.45 -5.09 -30.53
C GLN A 280 9.38 -5.65 -31.95
N GLN A 281 10.50 -5.56 -32.65
CA GLN A 281 10.73 -6.27 -33.90
C GLN A 281 11.20 -7.69 -33.59
N ASP A 282 10.81 -8.65 -34.41
CA ASP A 282 11.24 -10.05 -34.31
C ASP A 282 12.73 -10.25 -34.65
#